data_AF-A0A2V6YZ26-F1
#
_entry.id   AF-A0A2V6YZ26-F1
#
_cell.length_a   1.000
_cell.length_b   1.000
_cell.length_c   1.000
_cell.angle_alpha   90.00
_cell.angle_beta   90.00
_cell.angle_gamma   90.00
#
_symmetry.space_group_name_H-M   'P 1'
#
loop_
_entity.id
_entity.type
_entity.pdbx_description
1 polymer ?
#
loop_
_entity_poly.entity_id
_entity_poly.type
_entity_poly.pdbx_seq_one_letter_code
_entity_poly.pdbx_strand_id
1 'polypeptide(L)'
;MQLQFVEARGPEDLDRAFSEITRARPGALTVLPSSMFISERRRLADLAAKNRLPAVYFVREFVDAGGLMAYGPNLPDLSRRAATYVDKILKGAKPGDLPVE
;
A
#
# COMPACT_ATOMS: atom_id res chain seq x y z
N MET A 1 23.88 -2.30 2.93
CA MET A 1 22.44 -2.31 3.30
C MET A 1 21.91 -3.69 2.92
N GLN A 2 21.39 -4.46 3.88
CA GLN A 2 20.85 -5.80 3.63
C GLN A 2 19.32 -5.72 3.57
N LEU A 3 18.74 -6.20 2.47
CA LEU A 3 17.30 -6.25 2.30
C LEU A 3 16.78 -7.59 2.80
N GLN A 4 15.72 -7.58 3.60
CA GLN A 4 15.03 -8.77 4.05
C GLN A 4 13.56 -8.68 3.64
N PHE A 5 13.08 -9.73 2.98
CA PHE A 5 11.67 -9.88 2.64
C PHE A 5 10.98 -10.68 3.74
N VAL A 6 9.84 -10.18 4.21
CA VAL A 6 8.99 -10.86 5.17
C VAL A 6 7.60 -10.93 4.56
N GLU A 7 7.10 -12.15 4.34
CA GLU A 7 5.82 -12.40 3.69
C GLU A 7 4.69 -12.46 4.71
N ALA A 8 3.58 -11.80 4.39
CA ALA A 8 2.29 -11.91 5.06
C ALA A 8 1.20 -12.10 3.99
N ARG A 9 0.52 -13.26 4.01
CA ARG A 9 -0.49 -13.63 3.01
C ARG A 9 -1.89 -13.21 3.45
N GLY A 10 -2.13 -13.20 4.76
CA GLY A 10 -3.38 -12.75 5.36
C GLY A 10 -3.17 -11.73 6.50
N PRO A 11 -4.24 -11.06 6.96
CA PRO A 11 -4.19 -10.18 8.12
C PRO A 11 -3.70 -10.90 9.40
N GLU A 12 -3.96 -12.18 9.54
CA GLU A 12 -3.50 -13.02 10.66
C GLU A 12 -1.98 -13.18 10.73
N ASP A 13 -1.27 -13.02 9.60
CA ASP A 13 0.19 -13.11 9.55
C ASP A 13 0.90 -11.88 10.09
N LEU A 14 0.21 -10.74 10.22
CA LEU A 14 0.85 -9.44 10.48
C LEU A 14 1.63 -9.43 11.80
N ASP A 15 1.10 -10.05 12.86
CA ASP A 15 1.77 -10.08 14.16
C ASP A 15 3.05 -10.94 14.09
N ARG A 16 2.99 -12.08 13.39
CA ARG A 16 4.16 -12.94 13.13
C ARG A 16 5.21 -12.18 12.31
N ALA A 17 4.78 -11.54 11.22
CA ALA A 17 5.67 -10.78 10.35
C ALA A 17 6.38 -9.65 11.11
N PHE A 18 5.67 -8.87 11.94
CA PHE A 18 6.31 -7.82 12.75
C PHE A 18 7.23 -8.37 13.84
N SER A 19 6.93 -9.54 14.41
CA SER A 19 7.86 -10.23 15.31
C SER A 19 9.17 -10.60 14.60
N GLU A 20 9.10 -11.09 13.35
CA GLU A 20 10.28 -11.40 12.54
C GLU A 20 11.06 -10.15 12.15
N ILE A 21 10.37 -9.10 11.71
CA ILE A 21 10.96 -7.80 11.36
C ILE A 21 11.71 -7.21 12.56
N THR A 22 11.09 -7.15 13.73
CA THR A 22 11.70 -6.53 14.92
C THR A 22 12.91 -7.30 15.44
N ARG A 23 12.91 -8.64 15.34
CA ARG A 23 14.07 -9.49 15.66
C ARG A 23 15.28 -9.18 14.78
N ALA A 24 15.06 -8.86 13.50
CA ALA A 24 16.11 -8.48 12.57
C ALA A 24 16.65 -7.05 12.82
N ARG A 25 15.94 -6.23 13.62
CA ARG A 25 16.30 -4.83 13.95
C ARG A 25 16.68 -3.98 12.72
N PRO A 26 15.83 -3.91 11.68
CA PRO A 26 16.11 -3.10 10.51
C PRO A 26 16.07 -1.61 10.85
N GLY A 27 16.78 -0.80 10.07
CA GLY A 27 16.73 0.65 10.20
C GLY A 27 15.44 1.29 9.66
N ALA A 28 14.71 0.59 8.78
CA ALA A 28 13.46 1.04 8.20
C ALA A 28 12.62 -0.12 7.64
N LEU A 29 11.34 0.14 7.40
CA LEU A 29 10.38 -0.75 6.75
C LEU A 29 9.88 -0.11 5.44
N THR A 30 9.78 -0.90 4.38
CA THR A 30 8.99 -0.53 3.21
C THR A 30 7.83 -1.50 3.07
N VAL A 31 6.62 -0.98 2.92
CA VAL A 31 5.43 -1.81 2.65
C VAL A 31 5.20 -1.84 1.15
N LEU A 32 5.15 -3.03 0.57
CA LEU A 32 4.92 -3.21 -0.86
C LEU A 32 3.43 -3.10 -1.21
N PRO A 33 3.07 -2.72 -2.45
CA PRO A 33 1.68 -2.64 -2.88
C PRO A 33 0.92 -3.96 -2.71
N SER A 34 -0.21 -3.90 -2.00
CA SER A 34 -1.11 -5.03 -1.79
C SER A 34 -2.49 -4.53 -1.37
N SER A 35 -3.55 -5.09 -1.96
CA SER A 35 -4.93 -4.79 -1.55
C SER A 35 -5.20 -5.19 -0.10
N MET A 36 -4.61 -6.29 0.37
CA MET A 36 -4.72 -6.73 1.77
C MET A 36 -4.08 -5.69 2.70
N PHE A 37 -2.91 -5.17 2.35
CA PHE A 37 -2.24 -4.15 3.15
C PHE A 37 -2.99 -2.80 3.14
N ILE A 38 -3.65 -2.41 2.03
CA ILE A 38 -4.55 -1.23 2.03
C ILE A 38 -5.71 -1.43 3.01
N SER A 39 -6.33 -2.62 3.02
CA SER A 39 -7.42 -2.92 3.95
C SER A 39 -6.96 -2.87 5.40
N GLU A 40 -5.76 -3.37 5.69
CA GLU A 40 -5.12 -3.38 7.01
C GLU A 40 -4.26 -2.14 7.32
N ARG A 41 -4.38 -1.06 6.53
CA ARG A 41 -3.45 0.09 6.58
C ARG A 41 -3.26 0.70 7.97
N ARG A 42 -4.34 0.79 8.76
CA ARG A 42 -4.28 1.31 10.14
C ARG A 42 -3.49 0.36 11.04
N ARG A 43 -3.76 -0.94 10.97
CA ARG A 43 -3.05 -1.95 11.76
C ARG A 43 -1.56 -1.99 11.43
N LEU A 44 -1.20 -1.87 10.15
CA LEU A 44 0.19 -1.78 9.69
C LEU A 44 0.90 -0.50 10.20
N ALA A 45 0.21 0.65 10.16
CA ALA A 45 0.73 1.90 10.72
C ALA A 45 0.95 1.79 12.23
N ASP A 46 -0.03 1.25 12.97
CA ASP A 46 0.02 1.06 14.41
C ASP A 46 1.15 0.11 14.82
N LEU A 47 1.34 -1.00 14.10
CA LEU A 47 2.42 -1.94 14.36
C LEU A 47 3.80 -1.32 14.11
N ALA A 48 3.96 -0.54 13.03
CA ALA A 48 5.21 0.19 12.76
C ALA A 48 5.51 1.22 13.85
N ALA A 49 4.50 2.02 14.23
CA ALA A 49 4.62 3.03 15.28
C ALA A 49 4.93 2.41 16.64
N LYS A 50 4.21 1.36 17.04
CA LYS A 50 4.42 0.62 18.30
C LYS A 50 5.84 0.08 18.42
N ASN A 51 6.40 -0.40 17.31
CA ASN A 51 7.76 -0.95 17.27
C ASN A 51 8.83 0.11 16.97
N ARG A 52 8.47 1.40 16.91
CA ARG A 52 9.36 2.53 16.59
C ARG A 52 10.15 2.32 15.30
N LEU A 53 9.50 1.71 14.31
CA LEU A 53 10.12 1.38 13.04
C LEU A 53 9.73 2.43 11.99
N PRO A 54 10.67 3.26 11.51
CA PRO A 54 10.39 4.20 10.44
C PRO A 54 9.92 3.44 9.19
N ALA A 55 8.74 3.80 8.67
CA ALA A 55 8.12 3.07 7.57
C ALA A 55 7.74 3.99 6.41
N VAL A 56 7.97 3.51 5.18
CA VAL A 56 7.51 4.12 3.93
C VAL A 56 6.44 3.24 3.31
N TYR A 57 5.34 3.86 2.90
CA TYR A 57 4.19 3.19 2.30
C TYR A 57 3.97 3.59 0.84
N PHE A 58 3.20 2.78 0.12
CA PHE A 58 3.01 2.91 -1.33
C PHE A 58 1.84 3.82 -1.76
N VAL A 59 1.02 4.30 -0.82
CA VAL A 59 -0.07 5.27 -1.08
C VAL A 59 -0.35 6.13 0.14
N ARG A 60 -0.90 7.35 -0.07
CA ARG A 60 -1.10 8.37 0.98
C ARG A 60 -2.06 7.94 2.09
N GLU A 61 -2.95 6.99 1.82
CA GLU A 61 -3.96 6.49 2.75
C GLU A 61 -3.35 5.85 3.99
N PHE A 62 -2.09 5.41 3.94
CA PHE A 62 -1.35 4.97 5.12
C PHE A 62 -0.95 6.15 6.02
N VAL A 63 -0.57 7.29 5.45
CA VAL A 63 -0.26 8.51 6.21
C VAL A 63 -1.53 9.04 6.86
N ASP A 64 -2.65 9.06 6.11
CA ASP A 64 -3.97 9.41 6.66
C ASP A 64 -4.39 8.47 7.81
N ALA A 65 -3.85 7.25 7.87
CA ALA A 65 -4.08 6.27 8.92
C ALA A 65 -3.05 6.30 10.07
N GLY A 66 -2.11 7.26 10.09
CA GLY A 66 -1.10 7.41 11.14
C GLY A 66 0.30 6.90 10.79
N GLY A 67 0.52 6.46 9.54
CA GLY A 67 1.82 6.06 9.03
C GLY A 67 2.78 7.24 8.86
N LEU A 68 4.08 6.97 8.94
CA LEU A 68 5.12 8.01 8.91
C LEU A 68 5.16 8.79 7.59
N MET A 69 5.32 8.09 6.46
CA MET A 69 5.35 8.73 5.14
C MET A 69 4.94 7.76 4.03
N ALA A 70 4.44 8.28 2.93
CA ALA A 70 4.12 7.50 1.76
C ALA A 70 4.67 8.14 0.49
N TYR A 71 5.01 7.30 -0.47
CA TYR A 71 5.37 7.72 -1.82
C TYR A 71 4.70 6.80 -2.83
N GLY A 72 3.78 7.36 -3.60
CA GLY A 72 3.03 6.64 -4.62
C GLY A 72 1.91 7.46 -5.23
N PRO A 73 1.06 6.84 -6.07
CA PRO A 73 0.04 7.55 -6.81
C PRO A 73 -1.06 8.10 -5.90
N ASN A 74 -1.78 9.11 -6.40
CA ASN A 74 -3.00 9.62 -5.78
C ASN A 74 -4.18 8.74 -6.21
N LEU A 75 -4.64 7.83 -5.34
CA LEU A 75 -5.72 6.90 -5.68
C LEU A 75 -7.03 7.61 -6.06
N PRO A 76 -7.52 8.64 -5.34
CA PRO A 76 -8.67 9.42 -5.78
C PRO A 76 -8.52 10.02 -7.18
N ASP A 77 -7.32 10.44 -7.55
CA ASP A 77 -7.04 10.98 -8.89
C ASP A 77 -7.08 9.90 -9.97
N LEU A 78 -6.47 8.75 -9.70
CA LEU A 78 -6.56 7.57 -10.58
C LEU A 78 -8.02 7.15 -10.78
N SER A 79 -8.84 7.16 -9.73
CA SER A 79 -10.27 6.85 -9.84
C SER A 79 -11.02 7.86 -10.73
N ARG A 80 -10.74 9.16 -10.63
CA ARG A 80 -11.34 10.18 -11.52
C ARG A 80 -10.91 9.99 -12.98
N ARG A 81 -9.64 9.69 -13.23
CA ARG A 81 -9.14 9.40 -14.58
C ARG A 81 -9.82 8.15 -15.14
N ALA A 82 -9.92 7.09 -14.35
CA ALA A 82 -10.62 5.86 -14.73
C ALA A 82 -12.11 6.10 -15.08
N ALA A 83 -12.80 7.03 -14.39
CA ALA A 83 -14.18 7.38 -14.71
C ALA A 83 -14.34 7.94 -16.14
N THR A 84 -13.30 8.57 -16.71
CA THR A 84 -13.31 9.02 -18.10
C THR A 84 -13.36 7.84 -19.08
N TYR A 85 -12.70 6.73 -18.76
CA TYR A 85 -12.78 5.51 -19.56
C TYR A 85 -14.17 4.88 -19.48
N VAL A 86 -14.75 4.86 -18.28
CA VAL A 86 -16.14 4.39 -18.08
C VAL A 86 -17.10 5.21 -18.94
N ASP A 87 -17.01 6.54 -18.93
CA ASP A 87 -17.84 7.42 -19.77
C ASP A 87 -17.69 7.11 -21.28
N LYS A 88 -16.45 6.96 -21.77
CA LYS A 88 -16.19 6.61 -23.18
C LYS A 88 -16.80 5.25 -23.56
N ILE A 89 -16.67 4.24 -22.70
CA ILE A 89 -17.21 2.90 -22.94
C ILE A 89 -18.73 2.93 -22.94
N LEU A 90 -19.36 3.63 -21.99
CA LEU A 90 -20.81 3.79 -21.95
C LEU A 90 -21.36 4.54 -23.17
N LYS A 91 -20.54 5.39 -23.81
CA LYS A 91 -20.85 6.07 -25.08
C LYS A 91 -20.53 5.24 -26.34
N GLY A 92 -20.09 3.99 -26.18
CA GLY A 92 -19.88 3.05 -27.29
C GLY A 92 -18.44 2.86 -27.75
N ALA A 93 -17.44 3.46 -27.09
CA ALA A 93 -16.04 3.16 -27.37
C ALA A 93 -15.70 1.71 -26.95
N LYS A 94 -14.94 0.98 -27.77
CA LYS A 94 -14.48 -0.37 -27.40
C LYS A 94 -13.31 -0.28 -26.42
N PRO A 95 -13.31 -1.03 -25.31
CA PRO A 95 -12.23 -0.99 -24.33
C PRO A 95 -10.84 -1.25 -24.92
N GLY A 96 -10.73 -2.13 -25.93
CA GLY A 96 -9.46 -2.47 -26.59
C GLY A 96 -8.87 -1.35 -27.46
N ASP A 97 -9.67 -0.33 -27.81
CA ASP A 97 -9.24 0.81 -28.62
C ASP A 97 -8.81 2.00 -27.73
N LEU A 98 -8.99 1.92 -26.41
CA LEU A 98 -8.64 2.98 -25.47
C LEU A 98 -7.18 2.81 -24.98
N PRO A 99 -6.37 3.90 -24.92
CA PRO A 99 -4.98 3.81 -24.47
C PRO A 99 -4.90 3.45 -22.98
N VAL A 100 -3.92 2.62 -22.58
CA VAL A 100 -3.62 2.37 -21.17
C VAL A 100 -2.81 3.54 -20.60
N GLU A 101 -3.20 4.01 -19.42
CA GLU A 101 -2.68 5.19 -18.73
C GLU A 101 -2.11 4.88 -17.35
#